data_AF-D9W5F5-F1
#
_entry.id   AF-D9W5F5-F1
#
_cell.length_a   1.000
_cell.length_b   1.000
_cell.length_c   1.000
_cell.angle_alpha   90.00
_cell.angle_beta   90.00
_cell.angle_gamma   90.00
#
_symmetry.space_group_name_H-M   'P 1'
#
loop_
_entity.id
_entity.type
_entity.pdbx_description
1 polymer ?
#
loop_
_entity_poly.entity_id
_entity_poly.type
_entity_poly.pdbx_seq_one_letter_code
_entity_poly.pdbx_strand_id
1 'polypeptide(L)'
;WTYPSTSTPSPTRTPATARASGSFFGKVTGSGAVSVADHDALFDAATGHYLYEADVKGGCPGCGNDTGGNICEECGEPNTVTDLAEPRSAGGETPVRGTAARWTLPLHTFSADVRDHHRLGRVPARLRELADRVFARPSLDVPLTHPSGWGVEPREDDTDGQVIWVWPEMSYGFLHGIQSLGARLGRPWQAAAPAPDWKIVHFFGYDNSFYHSVLYPVLYRLAFPGWTPDIDYHVNEFYLLDGEKFSTSRRHAIWGKEILTPDTVDAVRFLTRRHPPRR
;
A
#
# COMPACT_ATOMS: atom_id res chain seq x y z
N TRP A 1 12.58 4.86 -0.35
CA TRP A 1 11.25 4.84 0.27
C TRP A 1 11.30 3.89 1.44
N THR A 2 11.89 4.38 2.53
CA THR A 2 11.97 3.74 3.83
C THR A 2 11.52 4.81 4.82
N TYR A 3 10.68 4.44 5.79
CA TYR A 3 10.42 5.30 6.94
C TYR A 3 11.78 5.66 7.57
N PRO A 4 12.19 6.94 7.61
CA PRO A 4 13.46 7.29 8.20
C PRO A 4 13.38 7.08 9.72
N SER A 5 14.39 6.43 10.27
CA SER A 5 14.65 6.36 11.69
C SER A 5 14.74 7.76 12.33
N THR A 6 13.82 8.02 13.26
CA THR A 6 13.93 8.79 14.52
C THR A 6 14.59 10.17 14.59
N SER A 7 15.02 10.84 13.51
CA SER A 7 15.61 12.19 13.64
C SER A 7 15.18 13.22 12.58
N THR A 8 14.24 12.86 11.70
CA THR A 8 13.61 13.82 10.78
C THR A 8 12.14 13.44 10.65
N PRO A 9 11.17 14.31 10.97
CA PRO A 9 9.77 13.97 10.79
C PRO A 9 9.54 13.69 9.30
N SER A 10 9.03 12.50 9.00
CA SER A 10 8.58 12.17 7.65
C SER A 10 7.62 13.28 7.19
N PRO A 11 7.74 13.80 5.94
CA PRO A 11 6.82 14.80 5.42
C PRO A 11 5.33 14.35 5.44
N THR A 12 5.09 13.06 5.67
CA THR A 12 3.75 12.47 5.80
C THR A 12 3.03 12.80 7.11
N ARG A 13 3.71 13.29 8.15
CA ARG A 13 3.11 13.41 9.50
C ARG A 13 3.05 14.82 10.08
N THR A 14 2.88 15.83 9.23
CA THR A 14 2.54 17.18 9.71
C THR A 14 1.04 17.25 10.03
N PRO A 15 0.59 18.14 10.95
CA PRO A 15 -0.84 18.36 11.17
C PRO A 15 -1.60 18.74 9.89
N ALA A 16 -0.92 19.38 8.92
CA ALA A 16 -1.51 19.69 7.63
C ALA A 16 -1.73 18.42 6.79
N THR A 17 -0.74 17.53 6.73
CA THR A 17 -0.86 16.25 6.01
C THR A 17 -1.94 15.37 6.64
N ALA A 18 -1.97 15.25 7.97
CA ALA A 18 -3.00 14.48 8.69
C ALA A 18 -4.42 15.00 8.41
N ARG A 19 -4.63 16.33 8.48
CA ARG A 19 -5.92 16.94 8.13
C ARG A 19 -6.31 16.67 6.67
N ALA A 20 -5.34 16.70 5.76
CA ALA A 20 -5.59 16.49 4.35
C ALA A 20 -5.91 15.02 4.04
N SER A 21 -5.23 14.07 4.67
CA SER A 21 -5.55 12.64 4.63
C SER A 21 -6.95 12.35 5.19
N GLY A 22 -7.30 12.91 6.35
CA GLY A 22 -8.66 12.79 6.89
C GLY A 22 -9.73 13.42 5.98
N SER A 23 -9.41 14.51 5.26
CA SER A 23 -10.33 15.08 4.27
C SER A 23 -10.49 14.20 3.04
N PHE A 24 -9.42 13.53 2.59
CA PHE A 24 -9.48 12.59 1.48
C PHE A 24 -10.30 11.37 1.86
N PHE A 25 -10.04 10.80 3.05
CA PHE A 25 -10.81 9.70 3.58
C PHE A 25 -12.30 10.04 3.71
N GLY A 26 -12.62 11.26 4.16
CA GLY A 26 -14.01 11.73 4.20
C GLY A 26 -14.72 11.82 2.85
N LYS A 27 -13.97 12.01 1.75
CA LYS A 27 -14.54 11.91 0.40
C LYS A 27 -14.77 10.45 -0.01
N VAL A 28 -13.88 9.55 0.41
CA VAL A 28 -13.99 8.11 0.15
C VAL A 28 -15.21 7.53 0.88
N THR A 29 -15.38 7.80 2.17
CA THR A 29 -16.56 7.39 2.97
C THR A 29 -17.83 8.06 2.44
N GLY A 30 -17.79 9.37 2.14
CA GLY A 30 -18.90 10.14 1.59
C GLY A 30 -19.36 9.73 0.18
N SER A 31 -18.63 8.84 -0.51
CA SER A 31 -19.06 8.27 -1.80
C SER A 31 -20.23 7.28 -1.66
N GLY A 32 -20.48 6.77 -0.45
CA GLY A 32 -21.48 5.74 -0.17
C GLY A 32 -21.06 4.31 -0.56
N ALA A 33 -19.85 4.12 -1.09
CA ALA A 33 -19.35 2.80 -1.48
C ALA A 33 -18.56 2.08 -0.39
N VAL A 34 -18.18 2.79 0.67
CA VAL A 34 -17.49 2.24 1.85
C VAL A 34 -18.47 2.28 3.01
N SER A 35 -18.46 1.26 3.85
CA SER A 35 -19.32 1.18 5.03
C SER A 35 -18.57 0.53 6.19
N VAL A 36 -19.00 0.82 7.42
CA VAL A 36 -18.53 0.07 8.59
C VAL A 36 -19.13 -1.33 8.56
N ALA A 37 -18.27 -2.35 8.67
CA ALA A 37 -18.68 -3.74 8.72
C ALA A 37 -17.79 -4.55 9.66
N ASP A 38 -18.41 -5.51 10.36
CA ASP A 38 -17.71 -6.50 11.16
C ASP A 38 -17.05 -7.54 10.24
N HIS A 39 -15.72 -7.61 10.32
CA HIS A 39 -14.94 -8.64 9.64
C HIS A 39 -14.04 -9.35 10.65
N ASP A 40 -13.65 -10.58 10.30
CA ASP A 40 -12.63 -11.32 11.01
C ASP A 40 -11.38 -10.46 11.24
N ALA A 41 -10.79 -10.62 12.42
CA ALA A 41 -9.53 -10.03 12.82
C ALA A 41 -8.72 -11.03 13.65
N LEU A 42 -7.41 -10.84 13.68
CA LEU A 42 -6.52 -11.59 14.57
C LEU A 42 -6.09 -10.72 15.73
N PHE A 43 -5.91 -11.34 16.88
CA PHE A 43 -5.46 -10.71 18.12
C PHE A 43 -4.33 -11.51 18.73
N ASP A 44 -3.40 -10.81 19.36
CA ASP A 44 -2.31 -11.43 20.10
C ASP A 44 -2.86 -12.25 21.27
N ALA A 45 -2.43 -13.49 21.40
CA ALA A 45 -2.97 -14.41 22.40
C ALA A 45 -2.63 -14.00 23.85
N ALA A 46 -1.52 -13.30 24.06
CA ALA A 46 -1.05 -12.92 25.39
C ALA A 46 -1.58 -11.54 25.83
N THR A 47 -1.61 -10.58 24.91
CA THR A 47 -1.95 -9.18 25.20
C THR A 47 -3.37 -8.80 24.78
N GLY A 48 -4.01 -9.57 23.89
CA GLY A 48 -5.30 -9.24 23.30
C GLY A 48 -5.25 -8.07 22.31
N HIS A 49 -4.06 -7.57 21.95
CA HIS A 49 -3.91 -6.48 21.01
C HIS A 49 -4.25 -6.91 19.58
N TYR A 50 -4.76 -5.98 18.78
CA TYR A 50 -5.07 -6.19 17.37
C TYR A 50 -3.81 -6.52 16.55
N LEU A 51 -3.90 -7.61 15.80
CA LEU A 51 -3.03 -8.15 14.75
C LEU A 51 -2.91 -7.30 13.48
N TYR A 52 -1.84 -6.54 13.26
CA TYR A 52 -1.58 -5.90 11.95
C TYR A 52 -0.88 -6.85 10.98
N GLU A 53 -0.81 -6.43 9.71
CA GLU A 53 -0.16 -7.22 8.66
C GLU A 53 1.33 -7.49 8.97
N ALA A 54 2.00 -6.53 9.59
CA ALA A 54 3.41 -6.66 9.98
C ALA A 54 3.64 -7.64 11.14
N ASP A 55 2.59 -7.93 11.91
CA ASP A 55 2.67 -8.74 13.12
C ASP A 55 2.37 -10.23 12.85
N VAL A 56 1.90 -10.58 11.65
CA VAL A 56 1.43 -11.93 11.33
C VAL A 56 2.16 -12.49 10.12
N LYS A 57 2.51 -13.77 10.21
CA LYS A 57 3.00 -14.59 9.10
C LYS A 57 2.22 -15.88 9.00
N GLY A 58 2.24 -16.52 7.84
CA GLY A 58 1.61 -17.82 7.61
C GLY A 58 1.74 -18.24 6.15
N GLY A 59 1.02 -19.29 5.77
CA GLY A 59 0.95 -19.74 4.38
C GLY A 59 0.03 -18.84 3.55
N CYS A 60 0.50 -18.45 2.36
CA CYS A 60 -0.26 -17.65 1.41
C CYS A 60 -1.51 -18.42 0.94
N PRO A 61 -2.72 -17.83 0.98
CA PRO A 61 -3.94 -18.50 0.53
C PRO A 61 -3.95 -18.82 -0.96
N GLY A 62 -3.20 -18.06 -1.78
CA GLY A 62 -3.15 -18.26 -3.22
C GLY A 62 -2.14 -19.32 -3.68
N CYS A 63 -0.94 -19.35 -3.08
CA CYS A 63 0.16 -20.21 -3.56
C CYS A 63 0.76 -21.16 -2.51
N GLY A 64 0.36 -21.05 -1.24
CA GLY A 64 0.85 -21.90 -0.15
C GLY A 64 2.25 -21.59 0.38
N ASN A 65 3.02 -20.70 -0.28
CA ASN A 65 4.33 -20.27 0.23
C ASN A 65 4.20 -19.43 1.50
N ASP A 66 5.25 -19.43 2.32
CA ASP A 66 5.35 -18.56 3.49
C ASP A 66 5.24 -17.08 3.09
N THR A 67 4.44 -16.34 3.82
CA THR A 67 4.21 -14.92 3.60
C THR A 67 3.89 -14.17 4.88
N GLY A 68 4.08 -12.86 4.85
CA GLY A 68 3.52 -11.97 5.88
C GLY A 68 2.07 -11.63 5.57
N GLY A 69 1.45 -10.87 6.48
CA GLY A 69 0.26 -10.13 6.14
C GLY A 69 0.49 -9.21 4.94
N ASN A 70 -0.59 -8.71 4.36
CA ASN A 70 -0.59 -7.78 3.24
C ASN A 70 -0.46 -8.43 1.84
N ILE A 71 0.75 -8.54 1.28
CA ILE A 71 0.97 -9.05 -0.09
C ILE A 71 1.96 -10.20 -0.03
N CYS A 72 1.62 -11.28 -0.74
CA CYS A 72 2.55 -12.38 -0.95
C CYS A 72 3.65 -11.97 -1.93
N GLU A 73 4.90 -11.94 -1.47
CA GLU A 73 6.05 -11.56 -2.30
C GLU A 73 6.35 -12.58 -3.42
N GLU A 74 5.83 -13.81 -3.31
CA GLU A 74 6.02 -14.86 -4.32
C GLU A 74 5.04 -14.76 -5.49
N CYS A 75 3.74 -14.64 -5.22
CA CYS A 75 2.70 -14.59 -6.26
C CYS A 75 2.12 -13.18 -6.51
N GLY A 76 2.40 -12.23 -5.61
CA GLY A 76 1.91 -10.85 -5.65
C GLY A 76 0.48 -10.66 -5.15
N GLU A 77 -0.22 -11.73 -4.74
CA GLU A 77 -1.62 -11.62 -4.32
C GLU A 77 -1.77 -10.99 -2.92
N PRO A 78 -2.80 -10.15 -2.73
CA PRO A 78 -3.12 -9.61 -1.42
C PRO A 78 -3.78 -10.67 -0.52
N ASN A 79 -3.55 -10.55 0.77
CA ASN A 79 -4.21 -11.29 1.82
C ASN A 79 -4.81 -10.32 2.85
N THR A 80 -5.75 -10.84 3.64
CA THR A 80 -6.49 -10.09 4.68
C THR A 80 -5.97 -10.38 6.07
N VAL A 81 -4.80 -11.01 6.20
CA VAL A 81 -4.20 -11.56 7.43
C VAL A 81 -4.99 -12.75 8.01
N THR A 82 -6.31 -12.69 8.03
CA THR A 82 -7.19 -13.72 8.59
C THR A 82 -7.37 -14.93 7.67
N ASP A 83 -7.10 -14.77 6.38
CA ASP A 83 -7.09 -15.83 5.35
C ASP A 83 -5.73 -16.54 5.22
N LEU A 84 -4.72 -16.17 6.03
CA LEU A 84 -3.46 -16.89 6.09
C LEU A 84 -3.65 -18.29 6.68
N ALA A 85 -2.99 -19.28 6.08
CA ALA A 85 -2.91 -20.63 6.60
C ALA A 85 -1.95 -20.69 7.79
N GLU A 86 -2.37 -21.36 8.87
CA GLU A 86 -1.57 -21.55 10.09
C GLU A 86 -0.89 -20.26 10.62
N PRO A 87 -1.65 -19.17 10.85
CA PRO A 87 -1.07 -17.89 11.18
C PRO A 87 -0.25 -17.96 12.48
N ARG A 88 0.85 -17.22 12.51
CA ARG A 88 1.74 -17.05 13.65
C ARG A 88 1.97 -15.55 13.88
N SER A 89 1.92 -15.12 15.14
CA SER A 89 2.33 -13.77 15.53
C SER A 89 3.84 -13.60 15.35
N ALA A 90 4.33 -12.37 15.42
CA ALA A 90 5.76 -12.07 15.45
C ALA A 90 6.49 -12.73 16.64
N GLY A 91 5.77 -13.03 17.75
CA GLY A 91 6.26 -13.80 18.90
C GLY A 91 6.30 -15.31 18.68
N GLY A 92 5.66 -15.81 17.61
CA GLY A 92 5.61 -17.23 17.25
C GLY A 92 4.40 -17.98 17.79
N GLU A 93 3.55 -17.34 18.61
CA GLU A 93 2.29 -17.92 19.08
C GLU A 93 1.23 -17.97 17.97
N THR A 94 0.22 -18.82 18.15
CA THR A 94 -0.97 -18.82 17.28
C THR A 94 -1.90 -17.67 17.70
N PRO A 95 -2.24 -16.73 16.80
CA PRO A 95 -3.18 -15.65 17.11
C PRO A 95 -4.58 -16.15 17.43
N VAL A 96 -5.32 -15.35 18.20
CA VAL A 96 -6.74 -15.58 18.49
C VAL A 96 -7.59 -14.92 17.41
N ARG A 97 -8.57 -15.64 16.87
CA ARG A 97 -9.57 -15.07 15.95
C ARG A 97 -10.65 -14.33 16.74
N GLY A 98 -11.01 -13.15 16.25
CA GLY A 98 -12.16 -12.38 16.71
C GLY A 98 -12.73 -11.54 15.58
N THR A 99 -13.48 -10.48 15.92
CA THR A 99 -14.05 -9.56 14.94
C THR A 99 -13.65 -8.12 15.24
N ALA A 100 -13.58 -7.29 14.21
CA ALA A 100 -13.40 -5.85 14.33
C ALA A 100 -14.25 -5.12 13.29
N ALA A 101 -15.17 -4.27 13.77
CA ALA A 101 -15.93 -3.34 12.94
C ALA A 101 -14.98 -2.28 12.36
N ARG A 102 -14.82 -2.22 11.04
CA ARG A 102 -13.90 -1.28 10.37
C ARG A 102 -14.60 -0.67 9.17
N TRP A 103 -14.18 0.52 8.76
CA TRP A 103 -14.55 1.01 7.44
C TRP A 103 -13.99 0.07 6.38
N THR A 104 -14.86 -0.47 5.53
CA THR A 104 -14.49 -1.50 4.56
C THR A 104 -14.90 -1.09 3.16
N LEU A 105 -13.98 -1.27 2.22
CA LEU A 105 -14.22 -1.17 0.79
C LEU A 105 -14.51 -2.57 0.21
N PRO A 106 -15.70 -2.83 -0.36
CA PRO A 106 -15.99 -4.06 -1.10
C PRO A 106 -15.31 -4.01 -2.48
N LEU A 107 -13.98 -4.16 -2.49
CA LEU A 107 -13.12 -3.90 -3.65
C LEU A 107 -13.53 -4.71 -4.88
N HIS A 108 -13.98 -5.96 -4.68
CA HIS A 108 -14.43 -6.84 -5.76
C HIS A 108 -15.50 -6.22 -6.69
N THR A 109 -16.27 -5.24 -6.22
CA THR A 109 -17.29 -4.52 -7.01
C THR A 109 -16.71 -3.54 -8.04
N PHE A 110 -15.41 -3.20 -7.94
CA PHE A 110 -14.72 -2.20 -8.77
C PHE A 110 -13.88 -2.78 -9.91
N SER A 111 -14.11 -4.03 -10.29
CA SER A 111 -13.35 -4.71 -11.36
C SER A 111 -13.39 -3.96 -12.69
N ALA A 112 -14.55 -3.37 -13.04
CA ALA A 112 -14.71 -2.57 -14.25
C ALA A 112 -13.89 -1.28 -14.20
N ASP A 113 -13.91 -0.56 -13.08
CA ASP A 113 -13.18 0.70 -12.90
C ASP A 113 -11.67 0.48 -13.00
N VAL A 114 -11.14 -0.59 -12.39
CA VAL A 114 -9.71 -0.91 -12.49
C VAL A 114 -9.33 -1.34 -13.90
N ARG A 115 -10.19 -2.11 -14.58
CA ARG A 115 -9.97 -2.50 -15.98
C ARG A 115 -9.94 -1.31 -16.92
N ASP A 116 -10.83 -0.34 -16.72
CA ASP A 116 -10.85 0.89 -17.52
C ASP A 116 -9.64 1.77 -17.24
N HIS A 117 -9.24 1.90 -15.98
CA HIS A 117 -7.98 2.55 -15.60
C HIS A 117 -6.77 1.90 -16.31
N HIS A 118 -6.72 0.57 -16.36
CA HIS A 118 -5.62 -0.17 -16.99
C HIS A 118 -5.54 0.00 -18.51
N ARG A 119 -6.57 0.56 -19.16
CA ARG A 119 -6.59 0.86 -20.60
C ARG A 119 -6.02 2.25 -20.94
N LEU A 120 -5.99 3.17 -19.97
CA LEU A 120 -5.59 4.57 -20.21
C LEU A 120 -4.07 4.74 -20.14
N GLY A 121 -3.47 4.23 -19.07
CA GLY A 121 -2.04 4.33 -18.82
C GLY A 121 -1.24 3.14 -19.34
N ARG A 122 0.09 3.27 -19.27
CA ARG A 122 1.02 2.18 -19.56
C ARG A 122 1.09 1.24 -18.36
N VAL A 123 0.19 0.27 -18.34
CA VAL A 123 0.17 -0.80 -17.35
C VAL A 123 0.94 -2.02 -17.88
N PRO A 124 1.92 -2.58 -17.15
CA PRO A 124 2.56 -3.84 -17.52
C PRO A 124 1.58 -5.02 -17.52
N ALA A 125 1.79 -6.02 -18.38
CA ALA A 125 0.94 -7.22 -18.46
C ALA A 125 0.78 -7.92 -17.11
N ARG A 126 1.87 -8.01 -16.34
CA ARG A 126 1.87 -8.64 -15.02
C ARG A 126 0.93 -7.96 -14.01
N LEU A 127 0.75 -6.64 -14.10
CA LEU A 127 -0.20 -5.93 -13.22
C LEU A 127 -1.65 -6.19 -13.64
N ARG A 128 -1.91 -6.32 -14.94
CA ARG A 128 -3.24 -6.75 -15.43
C ARG A 128 -3.57 -8.17 -15.00
N GLU A 129 -2.61 -9.09 -15.14
CA GLU A 129 -2.78 -10.47 -14.68
C GLU A 129 -3.00 -10.56 -13.16
N LEU A 130 -2.32 -9.73 -12.37
CA LEU A 130 -2.57 -9.63 -10.93
C LEU A 130 -3.99 -9.14 -10.66
N ALA A 131 -4.43 -8.08 -11.33
CA ALA A 131 -5.80 -7.57 -11.18
C ALA A 131 -6.84 -8.63 -11.56
N ASP A 132 -6.63 -9.35 -12.67
CA ASP A 132 -7.54 -10.43 -13.10
C ASP A 132 -7.63 -11.54 -12.05
N ARG A 133 -6.51 -11.95 -11.44
CA ARG A 133 -6.53 -12.93 -10.33
C ARG A 133 -7.24 -12.40 -9.09
N VAL A 134 -6.97 -11.16 -8.70
CA VAL A 134 -7.62 -10.50 -7.55
C VAL A 134 -9.13 -10.44 -7.74
N PHE A 135 -9.60 -10.04 -8.92
CA PHE A 135 -11.03 -9.93 -9.23
C PHE A 135 -11.71 -11.26 -9.60
N ALA A 136 -10.95 -12.34 -9.75
CA ALA A 136 -11.51 -13.69 -9.84
C ALA A 136 -11.96 -14.24 -8.48
N ARG A 137 -11.53 -13.61 -7.37
CA ARG A 137 -12.02 -13.96 -6.03
C ARG A 137 -13.52 -13.63 -5.92
N PRO A 138 -14.34 -14.49 -5.27
CA PRO A 138 -15.76 -14.21 -5.08
C PRO A 138 -16.03 -12.89 -4.35
N SER A 139 -15.20 -12.60 -3.35
CA SER A 139 -15.20 -11.34 -2.62
C SER A 139 -13.77 -10.98 -2.19
N LEU A 140 -13.54 -9.67 -2.06
CA LEU A 140 -12.37 -9.10 -1.43
C LEU A 140 -12.81 -7.79 -0.79
N ASP A 141 -12.91 -7.83 0.53
CA ASP A 141 -13.29 -6.70 1.37
C ASP A 141 -12.01 -6.16 2.01
N VAL A 142 -11.70 -4.90 1.73
CA VAL A 142 -10.45 -4.26 2.16
C VAL A 142 -10.77 -3.31 3.32
N PRO A 143 -10.32 -3.60 4.55
CA PRO A 143 -10.41 -2.65 5.64
C PRO A 143 -9.58 -1.40 5.33
N LEU A 144 -10.16 -0.24 5.55
CA LEU A 144 -9.53 1.07 5.38
C LEU A 144 -9.20 1.75 6.71
N THR A 145 -9.66 1.19 7.83
CA THR A 145 -9.32 1.63 9.19
C THR A 145 -8.92 0.43 10.06
N HIS A 146 -8.12 0.68 11.09
CA HIS A 146 -7.72 -0.35 12.06
C HIS A 146 -7.70 0.20 13.50
N PRO A 147 -7.98 -0.64 14.52
CA PRO A 147 -7.84 -0.26 15.93
C PRO A 147 -6.40 0.11 16.30
N SER A 148 -6.13 1.39 16.55
CA SER A 148 -4.78 1.88 16.86
C SER A 148 -4.80 3.14 17.70
N GLY A 149 -3.78 3.30 18.55
CA GLY A 149 -3.43 4.60 19.14
C GLY A 149 -2.43 5.40 18.30
N TRP A 150 -2.00 4.90 17.13
CA TRP A 150 -0.95 5.53 16.33
C TRP A 150 -1.34 5.61 14.85
N GLY A 151 -1.69 6.81 14.39
CA GLY A 151 -2.06 7.05 12.99
C GLY A 151 -2.87 8.33 12.82
N VAL A 152 -3.52 8.49 11.67
CA VAL A 152 -4.48 9.57 11.41
C VAL A 152 -5.88 9.05 11.72
N GLU A 153 -6.58 9.67 12.66
CA GLU A 153 -7.96 9.33 12.97
C GLU A 153 -8.90 9.69 11.79
N PRO A 154 -9.89 8.84 11.46
CA PRO A 154 -10.96 9.21 10.55
C PRO A 154 -11.75 10.39 11.14
N ARG A 155 -12.42 11.17 10.28
CA ARG A 155 -13.26 12.28 10.75
C ARG A 155 -14.67 11.83 11.14
N GLU A 156 -15.00 10.64 10.70
CA GLU A 156 -16.23 9.92 10.97
C GLU A 156 -16.21 9.34 12.38
N ASP A 157 -17.28 9.57 13.14
CA ASP A 157 -17.41 9.08 14.51
C ASP A 157 -17.91 7.62 14.57
N ASP A 158 -18.02 6.94 13.42
CA ASP A 158 -18.54 5.57 13.31
C ASP A 158 -17.56 4.50 13.85
N THR A 159 -16.28 4.83 14.01
CA THR A 159 -15.23 3.89 14.46
C THR A 159 -14.29 4.53 15.49
N ASP A 160 -14.69 4.53 16.76
CA ASP A 160 -13.86 5.02 17.87
C ASP A 160 -12.57 4.21 18.04
N GLY A 161 -11.48 4.90 18.38
CA GLY A 161 -10.18 4.29 18.66
C GLY A 161 -9.51 3.65 17.43
N GLN A 162 -9.90 4.08 16.22
CA GLN A 162 -9.31 3.62 14.97
C GLN A 162 -8.54 4.71 14.26
N VAL A 163 -7.63 4.28 13.40
CA VAL A 163 -6.89 5.14 12.50
C VAL A 163 -7.08 4.66 11.07
N ILE A 164 -7.00 5.60 10.13
CA ILE A 164 -6.95 5.33 8.69
C ILE A 164 -5.74 4.45 8.41
N TRP A 165 -5.95 3.39 7.66
CA TRP A 165 -4.91 2.50 7.22
C TRP A 165 -3.88 3.23 6.37
N VAL A 166 -2.62 2.83 6.48
CA VAL A 166 -1.49 3.55 5.88
C VAL A 166 -1.57 3.60 4.34
N TRP A 167 -2.20 2.63 3.68
CA TRP A 167 -2.27 2.60 2.21
C TRP A 167 -3.23 3.64 1.63
N PRO A 168 -4.47 3.79 2.14
CA PRO A 168 -5.28 4.97 1.84
C PRO A 168 -4.57 6.29 2.12
N GLU A 169 -3.89 6.42 3.27
CA GLU A 169 -3.12 7.62 3.61
C GLU A 169 -2.01 7.90 2.58
N MET A 170 -1.23 6.87 2.22
CA MET A 170 -0.14 6.97 1.25
C MET A 170 -0.62 7.35 -0.15
N SER A 171 -1.79 6.84 -0.57
CA SER A 171 -2.38 7.18 -1.87
C SER A 171 -2.54 8.70 -2.01
N TYR A 172 -3.13 9.35 -1.00
CA TYR A 172 -3.28 10.79 -0.98
C TYR A 172 -1.96 11.52 -0.73
N GLY A 173 -1.04 10.91 0.03
CA GLY A 173 0.32 11.41 0.25
C GLY A 173 1.07 11.70 -1.05
N PHE A 174 0.89 10.90 -2.10
CA PHE A 174 1.48 11.18 -3.42
C PHE A 174 0.93 12.48 -4.05
N LEU A 175 -0.40 12.66 -4.04
CA LEU A 175 -1.02 13.88 -4.57
C LEU A 175 -0.62 15.12 -3.76
N HIS A 176 -0.57 14.99 -2.44
CA HIS A 176 -0.12 16.06 -1.55
C HIS A 176 1.36 16.42 -1.75
N GLY A 177 2.20 15.42 -2.03
CA GLY A 177 3.60 15.61 -2.41
C GLY A 177 3.74 16.40 -3.70
N ILE A 178 2.91 16.11 -4.72
CA ILE A 178 2.85 16.87 -5.97
C ILE A 178 2.46 18.32 -5.70
N GLN A 179 1.39 18.57 -4.93
CA GLN A 179 0.99 19.94 -4.52
C GLN A 179 2.14 20.67 -3.81
N SER A 180 2.83 19.99 -2.88
CA SER A 180 3.95 20.56 -2.13
C SER A 180 5.13 20.92 -3.03
N LEU A 181 5.43 20.10 -4.05
CA LEU A 181 6.42 20.42 -5.08
C LEU A 181 5.96 21.60 -5.93
N GLY A 182 4.68 21.61 -6.33
CA GLY A 182 4.09 22.68 -7.12
C GLY A 182 4.25 24.05 -6.45
N ALA A 183 3.96 24.13 -5.15
CA ALA A 183 4.17 25.34 -4.37
C ALA A 183 5.62 25.87 -4.42
N ARG A 184 6.62 24.98 -4.39
CA ARG A 184 8.05 25.36 -4.51
C ARG A 184 8.43 25.82 -5.92
N LEU A 185 7.75 25.29 -6.93
CA LEU A 185 7.99 25.59 -8.34
C LEU A 185 7.09 26.72 -8.89
N GLY A 186 6.24 27.33 -8.06
CA GLY A 186 5.24 28.30 -8.52
C GLY A 186 4.17 27.70 -9.44
N ARG A 187 3.90 26.39 -9.34
CA ARG A 187 2.86 25.68 -10.08
C ARG A 187 1.60 25.53 -9.22
N PRO A 188 0.40 25.84 -9.73
CA PRO A 188 -0.84 25.83 -8.96
C PRO A 188 -1.46 24.41 -8.83
N TRP A 189 -0.64 23.39 -8.60
CA TRP A 189 -1.12 22.02 -8.46
C TRP A 189 -1.86 21.82 -7.14
N GLN A 190 -3.06 21.26 -7.19
CA GLN A 190 -3.93 21.04 -6.02
C GLN A 190 -4.24 19.55 -5.86
N ALA A 191 -3.85 18.96 -4.75
CA ALA A 191 -4.11 17.55 -4.44
C ALA A 191 -5.61 17.27 -4.24
N ALA A 192 -6.35 18.26 -3.71
CA ALA A 192 -7.78 18.15 -3.47
C ALA A 192 -8.64 18.36 -4.73
N ALA A 193 -8.02 18.81 -5.83
CA ALA A 193 -8.63 19.06 -7.13
C ALA A 193 -7.61 18.74 -8.24
N PRO A 194 -7.22 17.46 -8.40
CA PRO A 194 -6.24 17.06 -9.40
C PRO A 194 -6.79 17.36 -10.80
N ALA A 195 -5.94 17.91 -11.67
CA ALA A 195 -6.36 18.33 -13.00
C ALA A 195 -6.39 17.13 -13.97
N PRO A 196 -7.27 17.15 -15.00
CA PRO A 196 -7.43 16.04 -15.94
C PRO A 196 -6.22 15.82 -16.85
N ASP A 197 -5.31 16.80 -16.95
CA ASP A 197 -4.07 16.72 -17.74
C ASP A 197 -2.88 16.13 -16.94
N TRP A 198 -3.09 15.71 -15.69
CA TRP A 198 -2.04 15.11 -14.88
C TRP A 198 -1.64 13.74 -15.43
N LYS A 199 -0.37 13.64 -15.83
CA LYS A 199 0.31 12.35 -16.04
C LYS A 199 1.10 11.98 -14.80
N ILE A 200 0.78 10.85 -14.19
CA ILE A 200 1.49 10.33 -13.02
C ILE A 200 2.30 9.12 -13.44
N VAL A 201 3.51 8.98 -12.91
CA VAL A 201 4.37 7.81 -13.15
C VAL A 201 4.80 7.23 -11.81
N HIS A 202 4.33 6.02 -11.51
CA HIS A 202 4.68 5.31 -10.28
C HIS A 202 5.86 4.36 -10.52
N PHE A 203 6.91 4.49 -9.70
CA PHE A 203 8.04 3.56 -9.66
C PHE A 203 8.01 2.80 -8.32
N PHE A 204 7.87 1.47 -8.36
CA PHE A 204 7.75 0.64 -7.15
C PHE A 204 8.22 -0.80 -7.40
N GLY A 205 8.46 -1.54 -6.32
CA GLY A 205 8.73 -2.98 -6.37
C GLY A 205 7.43 -3.77 -6.57
N TYR A 206 7.52 -4.98 -7.13
CA TYR A 206 6.33 -5.79 -7.43
C TYR A 206 5.47 -6.11 -6.20
N ASP A 207 6.06 -6.12 -5.01
CA ASP A 207 5.39 -6.25 -3.70
C ASP A 207 4.42 -5.11 -3.35
N ASN A 208 4.36 -4.04 -4.14
CA ASN A 208 3.44 -2.92 -3.96
C ASN A 208 2.35 -2.86 -5.06
N SER A 209 2.29 -3.88 -5.91
CA SER A 209 1.49 -3.88 -7.15
C SER A 209 -0.01 -3.75 -6.93
N PHE A 210 -0.56 -4.50 -5.98
CA PHE A 210 -1.98 -4.44 -5.65
C PHE A 210 -2.39 -3.01 -5.24
N TYR A 211 -1.58 -2.35 -4.41
CA TYR A 211 -1.88 -0.99 -3.95
C TYR A 211 -1.89 0.03 -5.08
N HIS A 212 -0.78 0.12 -5.81
CA HIS A 212 -0.62 1.17 -6.80
C HIS A 212 -1.53 0.99 -8.01
N SER A 213 -1.77 -0.26 -8.44
CA SER A 213 -2.48 -0.56 -9.68
C SER A 213 -3.93 -1.01 -9.50
N VAL A 214 -4.35 -1.38 -8.29
CA VAL A 214 -5.73 -1.82 -8.01
C VAL A 214 -6.40 -0.92 -6.96
N LEU A 215 -5.83 -0.79 -5.76
CA LEU A 215 -6.48 -0.05 -4.67
C LEU A 215 -6.54 1.46 -4.92
N TYR A 216 -5.40 2.09 -5.25
CA TYR A 216 -5.34 3.55 -5.39
C TYR A 216 -6.25 4.12 -6.48
N PRO A 217 -6.35 3.52 -7.70
CA PRO A 217 -7.30 3.97 -8.70
C PRO A 217 -8.75 3.98 -8.19
N VAL A 218 -9.15 2.98 -7.40
CA VAL A 218 -10.48 2.93 -6.79
C VAL A 218 -10.64 4.05 -5.76
N LEU A 219 -9.68 4.23 -4.85
CA LEU A 219 -9.74 5.32 -3.86
C LEU A 219 -9.79 6.70 -4.53
N TYR A 220 -9.03 6.93 -5.60
CA TYR A 220 -9.08 8.18 -6.36
C TYR A 220 -10.43 8.38 -7.05
N ARG A 221 -11.02 7.33 -7.61
CA ARG A 221 -12.35 7.41 -8.22
C ARG A 221 -13.43 7.75 -7.20
N LEU A 222 -13.37 7.17 -6.01
CA LEU A 222 -14.31 7.49 -4.92
C LEU A 222 -14.13 8.93 -4.43
N ALA A 223 -12.89 9.37 -4.22
CA ALA A 223 -12.60 10.71 -3.71
C ALA A 223 -12.79 11.82 -4.77
N PHE A 224 -12.62 11.50 -6.05
CA PHE A 224 -12.61 12.46 -7.16
C PHE A 224 -13.40 11.91 -8.36
N PRO A 225 -14.74 11.83 -8.29
CA PRO A 225 -15.55 11.15 -9.31
C PRO A 225 -15.45 11.75 -10.73
N GLY A 226 -15.05 13.02 -10.84
CA GLY A 226 -14.82 13.71 -12.12
C GLY A 226 -13.37 13.65 -12.63
N TRP A 227 -12.48 12.91 -11.95
CA TRP A 227 -11.08 12.77 -12.34
C TRP A 227 -10.78 11.34 -12.76
N THR A 228 -10.12 11.21 -13.91
CA THR A 228 -9.65 9.92 -14.42
C THR A 228 -8.13 9.98 -14.51
N PRO A 229 -7.41 9.44 -13.53
CA PRO A 229 -5.97 9.60 -13.44
C PRO A 229 -5.26 8.81 -14.53
N ASP A 230 -4.43 9.47 -15.34
CA ASP A 230 -3.52 8.77 -16.26
C ASP A 230 -2.23 8.38 -15.50
N ILE A 231 -2.09 7.10 -15.17
CA ILE A 231 -0.97 6.57 -14.39
C ILE A 231 -0.20 5.52 -15.18
N ASP A 232 1.09 5.77 -15.39
CA ASP A 232 2.05 4.76 -15.86
C ASP A 232 2.69 4.04 -14.68
N TYR A 233 2.91 2.73 -14.82
CA TYR A 233 3.51 1.91 -13.79
C TYR A 233 4.85 1.32 -14.26
N HIS A 234 5.92 1.71 -13.58
CA HIS A 234 7.24 1.11 -13.71
C HIS A 234 7.52 0.22 -12.52
N VAL A 235 7.47 -1.08 -12.75
CA VAL A 235 7.61 -2.09 -11.71
C VAL A 235 8.92 -2.83 -11.88
N ASN A 236 9.64 -2.97 -10.76
CA ASN A 236 10.86 -3.75 -10.68
C ASN A 236 10.63 -5.01 -9.85
N GLU A 237 11.30 -6.10 -10.22
CA GLU A 237 11.39 -7.28 -9.36
C GLU A 237 12.42 -7.05 -8.24
N PHE A 238 12.56 -8.05 -7.37
CA PHE A 238 13.57 -8.02 -6.32
C PHE A 238 14.97 -8.20 -6.89
N TYR A 239 15.92 -7.43 -6.37
CA TYR A 239 17.33 -7.76 -6.50
C TYR A 239 17.68 -8.96 -5.62
N LEU A 240 18.56 -9.81 -6.13
CA LEU A 240 19.15 -10.91 -5.37
C LEU A 240 20.64 -10.60 -5.12
N LEU A 241 21.11 -10.95 -3.93
CA LEU A 241 22.51 -10.95 -3.55
C LEU A 241 22.96 -12.41 -3.47
N ASP A 242 23.90 -12.80 -4.32
CA ASP A 242 24.39 -14.19 -4.44
C ASP A 242 23.26 -15.22 -4.69
N GLY A 243 22.24 -14.82 -5.44
CA GLY A 243 21.07 -15.68 -5.73
C GLY A 243 20.03 -15.73 -4.61
N GLU A 244 20.26 -15.07 -3.48
CA GLU A 244 19.32 -15.01 -2.36
C GLU A 244 18.70 -13.62 -2.18
N LYS A 245 17.51 -13.59 -1.59
CA LYS A 245 16.86 -12.32 -1.22
C LYS A 245 17.67 -11.60 -0.14
N PHE A 246 17.73 -10.28 -0.24
CA PHE A 246 18.30 -9.41 0.78
C PHE A 246 17.61 -9.64 2.12
N SER A 247 18.40 -9.75 3.20
CA SER A 247 17.91 -9.99 4.55
C SER A 247 18.72 -9.17 5.55
N THR A 248 18.06 -8.21 6.18
CA THR A 248 18.69 -7.39 7.23
C THR A 248 18.98 -8.20 8.50
N SER A 249 18.09 -9.13 8.87
CA SER A 249 18.27 -10.00 10.03
C SER A 249 19.45 -10.98 9.87
N ARG A 250 19.67 -11.50 8.66
CA ARG A 250 20.83 -12.34 8.34
C ARG A 250 22.10 -11.54 8.01
N ARG A 251 22.04 -10.21 8.06
CA ARG A 251 23.09 -9.28 7.58
C ARG A 251 23.54 -9.59 6.14
N HIS A 252 22.61 -10.11 5.33
CA HIS A 252 22.82 -10.43 3.91
C HIS A 252 22.24 -9.31 3.05
N ALA A 253 22.94 -8.17 3.00
CA ALA A 253 22.52 -7.01 2.24
C ALA A 253 23.72 -6.13 1.85
N ILE A 254 23.47 -5.17 0.96
CA ILE A 254 24.38 -4.07 0.67
C ILE A 254 23.65 -2.78 1.07
N TRP A 255 24.23 -2.02 2.00
CA TRP A 255 23.59 -0.81 2.51
C TRP A 255 23.96 0.39 1.67
N GLY A 256 22.96 1.11 1.16
CA GLY A 256 23.16 2.31 0.34
C GLY A 256 24.05 3.36 1.02
N LYS A 257 23.90 3.56 2.33
CA LYS A 257 24.72 4.52 3.11
C LYS A 257 26.22 4.17 3.13
N GLU A 258 26.57 2.91 2.90
CA GLU A 258 27.96 2.42 2.90
C GLU A 258 28.57 2.49 1.51
N ILE A 259 27.77 2.23 0.47
CA ILE A 259 28.27 2.10 -0.91
C ILE A 259 27.98 3.32 -1.80
N LEU A 260 27.16 4.29 -1.40
CA LEU A 260 26.84 5.47 -2.21
C LEU A 260 27.71 6.67 -1.82
N THR A 261 28.98 6.64 -2.21
CA THR A 261 29.93 7.75 -2.06
C THR A 261 30.11 8.48 -3.40
N PRO A 262 30.73 9.67 -3.43
CA PRO A 262 31.05 10.35 -4.68
C PRO A 262 31.84 9.49 -5.67
N ASP A 263 32.71 8.60 -5.18
CA ASP A 263 33.58 7.77 -6.01
C ASP A 263 32.87 6.52 -6.56
N THR A 264 31.81 6.05 -5.89
CA THR A 264 31.15 4.77 -6.21
C THR A 264 29.75 4.92 -6.80
N VAL A 265 29.11 6.10 -6.65
CA VAL A 265 27.71 6.32 -7.04
C VAL A 265 27.44 5.98 -8.51
N ASP A 266 28.36 6.33 -9.41
CA ASP A 266 28.20 6.08 -10.84
C ASP A 266 28.44 4.60 -11.20
N ALA A 267 29.36 3.93 -10.50
CA ALA A 267 29.53 2.49 -10.63
C ALA A 267 28.27 1.73 -10.19
N VAL A 268 27.67 2.13 -9.06
CA VAL A 268 26.40 1.54 -8.56
C VAL A 268 25.26 1.79 -9.56
N ARG A 269 25.12 3.01 -10.08
CA ARG A 269 24.13 3.33 -11.13
C ARG A 269 24.32 2.49 -12.39
N PHE A 270 25.58 2.35 -12.83
CA PHE A 270 25.90 1.56 -14.02
C PHE A 270 25.56 0.08 -13.81
N LEU A 271 25.98 -0.51 -12.69
CA LEU A 271 25.72 -1.91 -12.35
C LEU A 271 24.22 -2.21 -12.23
N THR A 272 23.49 -1.39 -11.47
CA THR A 272 22.03 -1.57 -11.27
C THR A 272 21.26 -1.40 -12.57
N ARG A 273 21.69 -0.50 -13.46
CA ARG A 273 21.09 -0.33 -14.79
C ARG A 273 21.42 -1.48 -15.75
N ARG A 274 22.64 -2.02 -15.69
CA ARG A 274 23.08 -3.14 -16.55
C ARG A 274 22.44 -4.46 -16.13
N HIS A 275 22.14 -4.61 -14.84
CA HIS A 275 21.50 -5.78 -14.27
C HIS A 275 20.17 -5.39 -13.61
N PRO A 276 19.17 -4.93 -14.38
CA PRO A 276 17.88 -4.61 -13.81
C PRO A 276 17.19 -5.89 -13.30
N PRO A 277 16.47 -5.84 -12.18
CA PRO A 277 15.79 -7.00 -11.64
C PRO A 277 14.53 -7.23 -12.48
N ARG A 278 14.60 -8.24 -13.35
CA ARG A 278 13.52 -8.66 -14.24
C ARG A 278 13.31 -10.16 -14.05
N ARG A 279 12.05 -10.59 -14.04
CA ARG A 279 11.69 -12.01 -14.26
C ARG A 279 11.64 -12.27 -15.76
#